data_AF-A0A091I431-F1
#
_entry.id   AF-A0A091I431-F1
#
_cell.length_a   1.000
_cell.length_b   1.000
_cell.length_c   1.000
_cell.angle_alpha   90.00
_cell.angle_beta   90.00
_cell.angle_gamma   90.00
#
_symmetry.space_group_name_H-M   'P 1'
#
loop_
_entity.id
_entity.type
_entity.pdbx_description
1 polymer ?
#
loop_
_entity_poly.entity_id
_entity_poly.type
_entity_poly.pdbx_seq_one_letter_code
_entity_poly.pdbx_strand_id
1 'polypeptide(L)'
;QLSELYKILESHQFSAHNHPKLQQLWLKAHYIEAEKLRGRPLGAVGKYRVRRKFPLPRSIWDGEETSYCFKEKSRSVLREWYAHNPYPSPREKRELAEATGLTTTQVSNWFKNRRQRDRAAEAKERENNENSNSNSHNPLSASMNGNKTVLGSSEDEKTPSGTPDHTSSSPALLLSSNPGLQPLHSLGHPQGPSAIPVPSADPMHHHSLQDSILNPMSSNLVDLGS
;
A
#
# COMPACT_ATOMS: atom_id res chain seq x y z
N GLN A 1 -16.77 0.27 -25.03
CA GLN A 1 -17.79 -0.26 -24.11
C GLN A 1 -17.86 0.55 -22.81
N LEU A 2 -16.75 0.86 -22.11
CA LEU A 2 -16.82 1.70 -20.88
C LEU A 2 -17.14 3.18 -21.12
N SER A 3 -16.84 3.71 -22.31
CA SER A 3 -17.16 5.09 -22.72
C SER A 3 -18.67 5.42 -22.64
N GLU A 4 -19.52 4.46 -22.98
CA GLU A 4 -20.97 4.62 -22.93
C GLU A 4 -21.49 4.65 -21.48
N LEU A 5 -20.91 3.82 -20.61
CA LEU A 5 -21.19 3.84 -19.18
C LEU A 5 -20.88 5.21 -18.57
N TYR A 6 -19.70 5.78 -18.84
CA TYR A 6 -19.32 7.10 -18.34
C TYR A 6 -20.30 8.19 -18.80
N LYS A 7 -20.64 8.18 -20.10
CA LYS A 7 -21.60 9.12 -20.67
C LYS A 7 -22.96 9.04 -20.01
N ILE A 8 -23.51 7.84 -19.78
CA ILE A 8 -24.81 7.65 -19.12
C ILE A 8 -24.75 8.14 -17.68
N LEU A 9 -23.70 7.75 -16.94
CA LEU A 9 -23.53 8.14 -15.55
C LEU A 9 -23.36 9.64 -15.38
N GLU A 10 -22.74 10.36 -16.31
CA GLU A 10 -22.54 11.81 -16.23
C GLU A 10 -23.75 12.63 -16.71
N SER A 11 -24.56 12.11 -17.63
CA SER A 11 -25.61 12.88 -18.31
C SER A 11 -27.01 12.78 -17.68
N HIS A 12 -27.30 11.71 -16.94
CA HIS A 12 -28.62 11.46 -16.37
C HIS A 12 -28.62 11.65 -14.86
N GLN A 13 -29.69 12.24 -14.32
CA GLN A 13 -29.86 12.34 -12.87
C GLN A 13 -30.48 11.04 -12.34
N PHE A 14 -29.82 10.43 -11.36
CA PHE A 14 -30.30 9.19 -10.74
C PHE A 14 -30.88 9.45 -9.36
N SER A 15 -31.89 8.66 -8.98
CA SER A 15 -32.43 8.65 -7.62
C SER A 15 -31.38 8.17 -6.61
N ALA A 16 -31.38 8.75 -5.40
CA ALA A 16 -30.38 8.50 -4.36
C ALA A 16 -30.20 7.02 -4.00
N HIS A 17 -31.28 6.23 -3.98
CA HIS A 17 -31.21 4.80 -3.67
C HIS A 17 -30.36 3.99 -4.68
N ASN A 18 -30.20 4.49 -5.91
CA ASN A 18 -29.37 3.87 -6.94
C ASN A 18 -27.89 4.28 -6.86
N HIS A 19 -27.58 5.37 -6.16
CA HIS A 19 -26.24 5.94 -6.11
C HIS A 19 -25.17 4.93 -5.70
N PRO A 20 -25.34 4.11 -4.64
CA PRO A 20 -24.29 3.16 -4.23
C PRO A 20 -23.88 2.19 -5.34
N LYS A 21 -24.86 1.66 -6.10
CA LYS A 21 -24.62 0.73 -7.20
C LYS A 21 -23.91 1.42 -8.38
N LEU A 22 -24.32 2.64 -8.70
CA LEU A 22 -23.73 3.40 -9.80
C LEU A 22 -22.31 3.88 -9.48
N GLN A 23 -22.06 4.28 -8.23
CA GLN A 23 -20.72 4.61 -7.73
C GLN A 23 -19.79 3.39 -7.81
N GLN A 24 -20.27 2.20 -7.44
CA GLN A 24 -19.50 0.95 -7.59
C GLN A 24 -19.14 0.68 -9.06
N LEU A 25 -20.09 0.87 -9.98
CA LEU A 25 -19.84 0.68 -11.41
C LEU A 25 -18.80 1.68 -11.94
N TRP A 26 -18.93 2.96 -11.60
CA TRP A 26 -17.95 4.00 -11.94
C TRP A 26 -16.54 3.63 -11.50
N LEU A 27 -16.39 3.29 -10.21
CA LEU A 27 -15.10 2.94 -9.63
C LEU A 27 -14.52 1.67 -10.24
N LYS A 28 -15.34 0.63 -10.41
CA LYS A 28 -14.90 -0.64 -10.99
C LYS A 28 -14.43 -0.45 -12.44
N ALA A 29 -15.16 0.32 -13.24
CA ALA A 29 -14.79 0.63 -14.61
C ALA A 29 -13.40 1.29 -14.67
N HIS A 30 -13.19 2.36 -13.89
CA HIS A 30 -11.89 3.03 -13.86
C HIS A 30 -10.75 2.19 -13.27
N TYR A 31 -11.02 1.29 -12.32
CA TYR A 31 -10.01 0.35 -11.84
C TYR A 31 -9.59 -0.63 -12.94
N ILE A 32 -10.54 -1.21 -13.67
CA ILE A 32 -10.26 -2.14 -14.77
C ILE A 32 -9.42 -1.46 -15.86
N GLU A 33 -9.77 -0.23 -16.25
CA GLU A 33 -8.98 0.52 -17.23
C GLU A 33 -7.56 0.80 -16.72
N ALA A 34 -7.42 1.22 -15.46
CA ALA A 34 -6.12 1.49 -14.86
C ALA A 34 -5.25 0.23 -14.71
N GLU A 35 -5.85 -0.92 -14.40
CA GLU A 35 -5.17 -2.22 -14.34
C GLU A 35 -4.72 -2.67 -15.72
N LYS A 36 -5.58 -2.54 -16.73
CA LYS A 36 -5.26 -2.87 -18.12
C LYS A 36 -4.10 -2.03 -18.65
N LEU A 37 -4.09 -0.73 -18.35
CA LEU A 37 -2.99 0.17 -18.74
C LEU A 37 -1.66 -0.13 -18.02
N ARG A 38 -1.72 -0.64 -16.78
CA ARG A 38 -0.52 -0.95 -15.99
C ARG A 38 -0.02 -2.38 -16.17
N GLY A 39 -0.81 -3.27 -16.76
CA GLY A 39 -0.49 -4.69 -16.90
C GLY A 39 -0.40 -5.45 -15.58
N ARG A 40 -0.91 -4.89 -14.47
CA ARG A 40 -0.88 -5.51 -13.13
C ARG A 40 -2.06 -5.08 -12.26
N PRO A 41 -2.49 -5.90 -11.29
CA PRO A 41 -3.57 -5.56 -10.37
C PRO A 41 -3.27 -4.30 -9.55
N LEU A 42 -4.32 -3.55 -9.22
CA LEU A 42 -4.21 -2.28 -8.53
C LEU A 42 -4.24 -2.47 -7.01
N GLY A 43 -3.13 -2.14 -6.35
CA GLY A 43 -3.08 -2.06 -4.89
C GLY A 43 -3.87 -0.87 -4.32
N ALA A 44 -3.98 -0.79 -2.99
CA ALA A 44 -4.75 0.24 -2.28
C ALA A 44 -4.39 1.69 -2.70
N VAL A 45 -3.08 1.98 -2.83
CA VAL A 45 -2.60 3.30 -3.27
C VAL A 45 -2.97 3.59 -4.72
N GLY A 46 -2.93 2.58 -5.59
CA GLY A 46 -3.34 2.74 -6.98
C GLY A 46 -4.84 3.04 -7.08
N LYS A 47 -5.68 2.32 -6.34
CA LYS A 47 -7.13 2.59 -6.25
C LYS A 47 -7.43 3.99 -5.68
N TYR A 48 -6.65 4.44 -4.70
CA TYR A 48 -6.74 5.82 -4.21
C TYR A 48 -6.42 6.85 -5.29
N ARG A 49 -5.34 6.65 -6.06
CA ARG A 49 -4.96 7.55 -7.15
C ARG A 49 -6.02 7.63 -8.25
N VAL A 50 -6.65 6.50 -8.59
CA VAL A 50 -7.75 6.46 -9.57
C VAL A 50 -8.95 7.28 -9.09
N ARG A 51 -9.40 7.06 -7.85
CA ARG A 51 -10.50 7.85 -7.24
C ARG A 51 -10.24 9.35 -7.24
N ARG A 52 -8.98 9.75 -7.03
CA ARG A 52 -8.57 11.16 -7.06
C ARG A 52 -8.52 11.74 -8.47
N LYS A 53 -8.18 10.93 -9.47
CA LYS A 53 -8.11 11.36 -10.87
C LYS A 53 -9.49 11.43 -11.51
N PHE A 54 -10.39 10.54 -11.11
CA PHE A 54 -11.75 10.41 -11.63
C PHE A 54 -12.76 10.45 -10.48
N PRO A 55 -13.04 11.64 -9.93
CA PRO A 55 -14.02 11.79 -8.85
C PRO A 55 -15.42 11.34 -9.33
N LEU A 56 -16.29 11.00 -8.38
CA LEU A 56 -17.67 10.63 -8.72
C LEU A 56 -18.40 11.83 -9.33
N PRO A 57 -19.15 11.63 -10.43
CA PRO A 57 -19.93 12.70 -11.03
C PRO A 57 -21.12 13.09 -10.14
N ARG A 58 -21.51 14.37 -10.19
CA ARG A 58 -22.60 14.97 -9.35
C ARG A 58 -23.97 14.32 -9.57
N SER A 59 -24.15 13.63 -10.68
CA SER A 59 -25.34 12.83 -11.02
C SER A 59 -25.56 11.61 -10.11
N ILE A 60 -24.48 11.08 -9.51
CA ILE A 60 -24.49 9.89 -8.63
C ILE A 60 -23.83 10.16 -7.27
N TRP A 61 -23.56 11.44 -6.95
CA TRP A 61 -22.96 11.90 -5.71
C TRP A 61 -23.46 13.31 -5.39
N ASP A 62 -23.96 13.52 -4.17
CA ASP A 62 -24.50 14.79 -3.67
C ASP A 62 -23.45 15.91 -3.53
N GLY A 63 -22.16 15.56 -3.55
CA GLY A 63 -21.07 16.52 -3.58
C GLY A 63 -20.52 16.86 -2.20
N GLU A 64 -20.78 16.07 -1.16
CA GLU A 64 -20.07 16.23 0.10
C GLU A 64 -18.56 16.03 -0.13
N GLU A 65 -17.81 17.14 -0.06
CA GLU A 65 -16.37 17.13 -0.27
C GLU A 65 -15.69 16.62 1.00
N THR A 66 -15.12 15.42 0.94
CA THR A 66 -14.19 14.98 1.98
C THR A 66 -12.91 15.78 1.84
N SER A 67 -12.78 16.87 2.62
CA SER A 67 -11.51 17.60 2.68
C SER A 67 -10.45 16.68 3.29
N TYR A 68 -9.60 16.13 2.42
CA TYR A 68 -8.46 15.30 2.84
C TYR A 68 -7.34 16.10 3.51
N CYS A 69 -7.40 17.44 3.43
CA CYS A 69 -6.47 18.33 4.09
C CYS A 69 -7.05 18.79 5.44
N PHE A 70 -6.20 18.89 6.46
CA PHE A 70 -6.59 19.47 7.74
C PHE A 70 -6.99 20.95 7.60
N LYS A 71 -7.81 21.44 8.52
CA LYS A 71 -8.20 22.85 8.62
C LYS A 71 -6.97 23.76 8.70
N GLU A 72 -7.07 24.98 8.19
CA GLU A 72 -5.94 25.92 8.10
C GLU A 72 -5.23 26.13 9.45
N LYS A 73 -6.01 26.30 10.52
CA LYS A 73 -5.50 26.46 11.89
C LYS A 73 -4.59 25.29 12.28
N SER A 74 -5.07 24.05 12.12
CA SER A 74 -4.30 22.84 12.42
C SER A 74 -3.02 22.76 11.57
N ARG A 75 -3.08 23.12 10.29
CA ARG A 75 -1.89 23.12 9.41
C ARG A 75 -0.85 24.13 9.86
N SER A 76 -1.28 25.30 10.29
CA SER A 76 -0.38 26.39 10.70
C SER A 76 0.43 25.99 11.93
N VAL A 77 -0.22 25.45 12.96
CA VAL A 77 0.44 24.91 14.16
C VAL A 77 1.46 23.82 13.81
N LEU A 78 1.09 22.88 12.94
CA LEU A 78 2.00 21.80 12.53
C LEU A 78 3.22 22.32 11.76
N ARG A 79 3.05 23.32 10.89
CA ARG A 79 4.16 23.93 10.13
C ARG A 79 5.10 24.70 11.04
N GLU A 80 4.56 25.50 11.95
CA GLU A 80 5.33 26.26 12.92
C GLU A 80 6.15 25.34 13.82
N TRP A 81 5.53 24.28 14.34
CA TRP A 81 6.26 23.28 15.13
C TRP A 81 7.35 22.59 14.34
N TYR A 82 7.07 22.21 13.09
CA TYR A 82 8.02 21.52 12.23
C TYR A 82 9.29 22.34 11.95
N ALA A 83 9.16 23.67 11.84
CA ALA A 83 10.30 24.56 11.65
C ALA A 83 11.27 24.54 12.85
N HIS A 84 10.75 24.27 14.05
CA HIS A 84 11.54 24.16 15.28
C HIS A 84 12.06 22.73 15.51
N ASN A 85 11.17 21.74 15.40
CA ASN A 85 11.50 20.33 15.64
C ASN A 85 10.76 19.39 14.67
N PRO A 86 11.44 18.82 13.65
CA PRO A 86 10.83 17.90 12.70
C PRO A 86 10.60 16.49 13.27
N TYR A 87 11.08 16.17 14.47
CA TYR A 87 10.97 14.86 15.13
C TYR A 87 10.35 14.97 16.54
N PRO A 88 9.05 15.28 16.66
CA PRO A 88 8.39 15.34 17.96
C PRO A 88 8.34 13.96 18.64
N SER A 89 8.58 13.95 19.93
CA SER A 89 8.44 12.81 20.84
C SER A 89 6.98 12.34 20.97
N PRO A 90 6.73 11.14 21.51
CA PRO A 90 5.36 10.66 21.75
C PRO A 90 4.52 11.59 22.62
N ARG A 91 5.14 12.32 23.56
CA ARG A 91 4.46 13.30 24.41
C ARG A 91 4.08 14.54 23.60
N GLU A 92 5.03 15.14 22.88
CA GLU A 92 4.77 16.33 22.05
C GLU A 92 3.72 16.04 20.96
N LYS A 93 3.69 14.81 20.41
CA LYS A 93 2.64 14.40 19.48
C LYS A 93 1.24 14.39 20.10
N ARG A 94 1.11 14.10 21.41
CA ARG A 94 -0.17 14.21 22.14
C ARG A 94 -0.57 15.66 22.32
N GLU A 95 0.37 16.51 22.74
CA GLU A 95 0.13 17.95 22.89
C GLU A 95 -0.28 18.60 21.55
N LEU A 96 0.38 18.23 20.45
CA LEU A 96 0.01 18.68 19.10
C LEU A 96 -1.37 18.15 18.68
N ALA A 97 -1.71 16.91 19.00
CA ALA A 97 -3.02 16.33 18.71
C ALA A 97 -4.14 17.12 19.41
N GLU A 98 -3.95 17.42 20.69
CA GLU A 98 -4.85 18.25 21.49
C GLU A 98 -4.97 19.67 20.92
N ALA A 99 -3.84 20.34 20.63
CA ALA A 99 -3.84 21.71 20.11
C ALA A 99 -4.47 21.83 18.71
N THR A 100 -4.36 20.79 17.88
CA THR A 100 -4.83 20.81 16.49
C THR A 100 -6.21 20.17 16.28
N GLY A 101 -6.74 19.47 17.29
CA GLY A 101 -7.96 18.65 17.18
C GLY A 101 -7.80 17.44 16.25
N LEU A 102 -6.57 16.95 16.07
CA LEU A 102 -6.25 15.79 15.25
C LEU A 102 -5.95 14.58 16.12
N THR A 103 -5.99 13.38 15.56
CA THR A 103 -5.50 12.19 16.25
C THR A 103 -3.97 12.17 16.29
N THR A 104 -3.39 11.55 17.30
CA THR A 104 -1.93 11.34 17.40
C THR A 104 -1.37 10.63 16.17
N THR A 105 -2.12 9.71 15.57
CA THR A 105 -1.78 9.03 14.32
C THR A 105 -1.75 9.98 13.13
N GLN A 106 -2.73 10.89 13.01
CA GLN A 106 -2.76 11.92 11.96
C GLN A 106 -1.55 12.86 12.08
N VAL A 107 -1.22 13.31 13.29
CA VAL A 107 -0.02 14.11 13.57
C VAL A 107 1.23 13.33 13.18
N SER A 108 1.39 12.10 13.65
CA SER A 108 2.55 11.25 13.34
C SER A 108 2.73 11.06 11.83
N ASN A 109 1.65 10.81 11.10
CA ASN A 109 1.66 10.67 9.65
C ASN A 109 1.99 11.99 8.95
N TRP A 110 1.50 13.12 9.44
CA TRP A 110 1.81 14.43 8.87
C TRP A 110 3.32 14.71 8.93
N PHE A 111 3.95 14.52 10.09
CA PHE A 111 5.39 14.73 10.25
C PHE A 111 6.20 13.76 9.37
N LYS A 112 5.81 12.48 9.31
CA LYS A 112 6.43 11.50 8.42
C LYS A 112 6.37 11.94 6.95
N ASN A 113 5.19 12.31 6.48
CA ASN A 113 4.96 12.71 5.10
C ASN A 113 5.65 14.04 4.76
N ARG A 114 5.73 14.97 5.72
CA ARG A 114 6.44 16.24 5.55
C ARG A 114 7.93 16.00 5.31
N ARG A 115 8.60 15.21 6.16
CA ARG A 115 10.00 14.84 5.98
C ARG A 115 10.27 14.09 4.67
N GLN A 116 9.34 13.24 4.23
CA GLN A 116 9.45 12.56 2.93
C GLN A 116 9.41 13.54 1.76
N ARG A 117 8.54 14.56 1.82
CA ARG A 117 8.46 15.60 0.79
C ARG A 117 9.71 16.47 0.74
N ASP A 118 10.27 16.80 1.89
CA ASP A 118 11.48 17.63 1.96
C ASP A 118 12.68 16.89 1.36
N ARG A 119 12.90 15.62 1.73
CA ARG A 119 13.93 14.78 1.08
C ARG A 119 13.73 14.62 -0.43
N ALA A 120 12.48 14.49 -0.89
CA ALA A 120 12.19 14.39 -2.32
C ALA A 120 12.46 15.71 -3.07
N ALA A 121 12.23 16.86 -2.42
CA ALA A 121 12.57 18.16 -2.99
C ALA A 121 14.10 18.36 -3.06
N GLU A 122 14.83 18.03 -1.99
CA GLU A 122 16.30 18.09 -1.95
C GLU A 122 16.94 17.19 -3.02
N ALA A 123 16.41 15.98 -3.23
CA ALA A 123 16.90 15.07 -4.26
C ALA A 123 16.72 15.65 -5.68
N LYS A 124 15.57 16.29 -5.94
CA LYS A 124 15.29 16.94 -7.23
C LYS A 124 16.16 18.18 -7.47
N GLU A 125 16.47 18.93 -6.42
CA GLU A 125 17.35 20.11 -6.51
C GLU A 125 18.79 19.71 -6.85
N ARG A 126 19.30 18.60 -6.28
CA ARG A 126 20.63 18.07 -6.62
C ARG A 126 20.75 17.64 -8.09
N GLU A 127 19.76 16.90 -8.59
CA GLU A 127 19.70 16.47 -10.00
C GLU A 127 19.71 17.65 -10.97
N ASN A 128 18.98 18.73 -10.65
CA ASN A 128 18.94 19.93 -11.48
C ASN A 128 20.27 20.72 -11.47
N ASN A 129 20.99 20.68 -10.35
CA ASN A 129 22.26 21.40 -10.22
C ASN A 129 23.43 20.65 -10.90
N GLU A 130 23.43 19.31 -10.85
CA GLU A 130 24.40 18.47 -11.58
C GLU A 130 24.26 18.60 -13.11
N ASN A 131 23.03 18.77 -13.62
CA ASN A 131 22.77 19.02 -15.04
C ASN A 131 23.16 20.45 -15.49
N SER A 132 23.36 21.38 -14.54
CA SER A 132 23.79 22.76 -14.83
C SER A 132 25.32 22.92 -14.79
N ASN A 133 26.03 22.04 -14.08
CA ASN A 133 27.49 22.11 -13.92
C ASN A 133 28.29 21.33 -14.99
N SER A 134 27.63 20.58 -15.87
CA SER A 134 28.26 19.85 -16.98
C SER A 134 28.37 20.65 -18.29
N ASN A 135 27.93 21.92 -18.32
CA ASN A 135 28.04 22.78 -19.52
C ASN A 135 29.21 23.79 -19.48
N SER A 136 30.22 23.57 -18.64
CA SER A 136 31.47 24.35 -18.64
C SER A 136 32.65 23.54 -19.21
N HIS A 137 32.52 23.07 -20.44
CA HIS A 137 33.68 22.72 -21.27
C HIS A 137 33.52 23.33 -22.67
N ASN A 138 34.11 24.52 -22.83
CA ASN A 138 34.82 25.02 -24.00
C ASN A 138 34.18 24.81 -25.41
N PRO A 139 33.61 25.84 -26.07
CA PRO A 139 33.11 25.72 -27.43
C PRO A 139 34.23 25.98 -28.44
N LEU A 140 35.05 24.97 -28.75
CA LEU A 140 35.97 25.03 -29.90
C LEU A 140 36.12 23.64 -30.53
N SER A 141 35.29 23.35 -31.54
CA SER A 141 35.66 22.61 -32.76
C SER A 141 34.41 22.38 -33.60
N ALA A 142 34.28 23.18 -34.66
CA ALA A 142 33.35 22.94 -35.74
C ALA A 142 34.08 22.15 -36.84
N SER A 143 33.54 20.99 -37.26
CA SER A 143 33.55 20.59 -38.67
C SER A 143 32.89 19.23 -38.96
N MET A 144 31.97 19.29 -39.93
CA MET A 144 31.80 18.37 -41.06
C MET A 144 30.98 17.07 -40.88
N ASN A 145 29.74 17.16 -41.37
CA ASN A 145 29.12 16.36 -42.44
C ASN A 145 29.31 14.83 -42.50
N GLY A 146 28.19 14.13 -42.74
CA GLY A 146 28.21 12.88 -43.51
C GLY A 146 26.98 11.99 -43.40
N ASN A 147 25.91 12.31 -44.13
CA ASN A 147 24.76 11.44 -44.34
C ASN A 147 25.18 10.13 -45.05
N LYS A 148 24.67 8.96 -44.63
CA LYS A 148 24.44 7.84 -45.55
C LYS A 148 23.29 6.93 -45.10
N THR A 149 22.47 6.64 -46.09
CA THR A 149 21.26 5.85 -46.19
C THR A 149 21.50 4.32 -46.24
N VAL A 150 20.41 3.58 -45.97
CA VAL A 150 19.92 2.40 -46.74
C VAL A 150 20.44 0.97 -46.39
N LEU A 151 19.46 0.17 -45.92
CA LEU A 151 19.08 -1.24 -46.21
C LEU A 151 20.08 -2.40 -46.07
N GLY A 152 19.54 -3.53 -45.56
CA GLY A 152 20.04 -4.87 -45.86
C GLY A 152 19.60 -5.95 -44.85
N SER A 153 18.47 -6.61 -45.13
CA SER A 153 18.04 -7.87 -44.52
C SER A 153 19.04 -9.02 -44.76
N SER A 154 19.10 -10.02 -43.87
CA SER A 154 18.81 -11.43 -44.19
C SER A 154 19.03 -12.33 -42.97
N GLU A 155 18.01 -13.14 -42.72
CA GLU A 155 17.99 -14.44 -42.06
C GLU A 155 19.15 -15.39 -42.46
N ASP A 156 19.65 -16.21 -41.51
CA ASP A 156 19.67 -17.68 -41.64
C ASP A 156 20.20 -18.42 -40.39
N GLU A 157 19.61 -19.59 -40.20
CA GLU A 157 19.73 -20.53 -39.09
C GLU A 157 20.75 -21.64 -39.40
N LYS A 158 21.69 -21.96 -38.50
CA LYS A 158 22.23 -23.32 -38.35
C LYS A 158 23.06 -23.48 -37.07
N THR A 159 22.63 -24.40 -36.21
CA THR A 159 23.48 -25.07 -35.19
C THR A 159 24.02 -26.37 -35.82
N PRO A 160 25.21 -26.91 -35.46
CA PRO A 160 25.27 -27.79 -34.28
C PRO A 160 26.62 -27.85 -33.51
N SER A 161 26.47 -28.09 -32.20
CA SER A 161 27.22 -28.98 -31.29
C SER A 161 28.76 -29.00 -31.24
N GLY A 162 29.29 -28.80 -30.02
CA GLY A 162 30.64 -29.15 -29.61
C GLY A 162 30.99 -28.69 -28.19
N THR A 163 30.66 -29.49 -27.17
CA THR A 163 31.25 -29.40 -25.82
C THR A 163 32.64 -30.04 -25.82
N PRO A 164 33.58 -29.58 -24.97
CA PRO A 164 33.71 -30.27 -23.68
C PRO A 164 33.98 -29.36 -22.47
N ASP A 165 33.57 -29.93 -21.34
CA ASP A 165 33.86 -29.70 -19.92
C ASP A 165 35.16 -28.96 -19.56
N HIS A 166 35.10 -28.04 -18.59
CA HIS A 166 36.13 -27.87 -17.56
C HIS A 166 35.52 -27.29 -16.28
N THR A 167 35.37 -28.19 -15.32
CA THR A 167 35.28 -27.96 -13.88
C THR A 167 36.45 -27.10 -13.38
N SER A 168 36.21 -26.11 -12.51
CA SER A 168 37.17 -25.82 -11.43
C SER A 168 36.47 -25.12 -10.26
N SER A 169 36.46 -25.85 -9.15
CA SER A 169 36.05 -25.42 -7.82
C SER A 169 37.24 -24.79 -7.09
N SER A 170 36.93 -23.86 -6.17
CA SER A 170 37.64 -23.65 -4.88
C SER A 170 39.02 -22.93 -4.92
N PRO A 171 39.47 -22.27 -3.82
CA PRO A 171 39.35 -22.75 -2.44
C PRO A 171 39.02 -21.74 -1.31
N ALA A 172 38.35 -22.29 -0.30
CA ALA A 172 38.42 -21.84 1.09
C ALA A 172 39.76 -22.28 1.70
N LEU A 173 40.38 -21.42 2.51
CA LEU A 173 41.45 -21.79 3.42
C LEU A 173 40.94 -21.85 4.86
N LEU A 174 41.07 -23.04 5.43
CA LEU A 174 40.92 -23.39 6.83
C LEU A 174 42.23 -23.06 7.58
N LEU A 175 42.12 -22.64 8.84
CA LEU A 175 43.11 -23.00 9.85
C LEU A 175 42.40 -23.53 11.10
N SER A 176 43.04 -24.55 11.67
CA SER A 176 42.49 -25.63 12.48
C SER A 176 42.93 -25.52 13.94
N SER A 177 42.07 -26.01 14.84
CA SER A 177 42.33 -26.80 16.07
C SER A 177 43.35 -26.34 17.13
N ASN A 178 42.95 -26.32 18.42
CA ASN A 178 43.12 -27.40 19.43
C ASN A 178 42.70 -26.88 20.86
N PRO A 179 42.83 -27.61 21.99
CA PRO A 179 41.69 -28.26 22.66
C PRO A 179 41.54 -27.97 24.18
N GLY A 180 40.47 -28.49 24.79
CA GLY A 180 40.50 -29.01 26.16
C GLY A 180 40.21 -28.03 27.31
N LEU A 181 39.08 -28.25 28.01
CA LEU A 181 39.00 -28.60 29.44
C LEU A 181 37.52 -28.70 29.87
N GLN A 182 37.18 -29.83 30.48
CA GLN A 182 36.04 -30.07 31.41
C GLN A 182 36.68 -30.23 32.83
N PRO A 183 36.00 -30.49 33.98
CA PRO A 183 34.58 -30.85 34.22
C PRO A 183 33.94 -30.42 35.61
N LEU A 184 32.64 -30.72 35.77
CA LEU A 184 31.94 -31.38 36.91
C LEU A 184 31.46 -30.70 38.23
N HIS A 185 30.25 -31.13 38.63
CA HIS A 185 29.54 -31.16 39.94
C HIS A 185 28.77 -29.90 40.42
N SER A 186 27.65 -29.93 41.16
CA SER A 186 26.55 -30.88 41.46
C SER A 186 25.65 -30.19 42.53
N LEU A 187 24.34 -30.47 42.53
CA LEU A 187 23.36 -30.30 43.65
C LEU A 187 22.99 -28.84 44.06
N GLY A 188 21.74 -28.46 44.31
CA GLY A 188 20.51 -29.25 44.47
C GLY A 188 19.24 -28.39 44.54
N HIS A 189 18.13 -29.13 44.45
CA HIS A 189 16.72 -28.84 44.73
C HIS A 189 16.48 -28.13 46.09
N PRO A 190 15.32 -27.49 46.39
CA PRO A 190 14.01 -28.11 46.17
C PRO A 190 12.77 -27.25 45.84
N GLN A 191 11.77 -28.06 45.50
CA GLN A 191 10.34 -27.85 45.31
C GLN A 191 9.66 -26.88 46.29
N GLY A 192 8.71 -26.09 45.76
CA GLY A 192 7.60 -25.52 46.51
C GLY A 192 6.28 -26.16 46.04
N PRO A 193 5.37 -26.56 46.95
CA PRO A 193 4.10 -27.18 46.59
C PRO A 193 2.94 -26.16 46.54
N SER A 194 1.82 -26.65 46.00
CA SER A 194 0.44 -26.21 46.23
C SER A 194 -0.20 -25.33 45.16
N ALA A 195 -0.88 -26.07 44.28
CA ALA A 195 -2.07 -25.68 43.56
C ALA A 195 -3.13 -25.02 44.47
N ILE A 196 -3.78 -23.99 43.94
CA ILE A 196 -5.09 -23.54 44.39
C ILE A 196 -6.08 -23.89 43.26
N PRO A 197 -7.12 -24.70 43.54
CA PRO A 197 -8.19 -24.98 42.59
C PRO A 197 -9.24 -23.87 42.67
N VAL A 198 -9.65 -23.35 41.51
CA VAL A 198 -10.88 -22.55 41.38
C VAL A 198 -12.04 -23.50 41.05
N PRO A 199 -13.16 -23.46 41.78
CA PRO A 199 -14.24 -24.42 41.64
C PRO A 199 -15.21 -24.06 40.51
N SER A 200 -15.76 -25.14 39.94
CA SER A 200 -16.86 -25.21 38.98
C SER A 200 -18.18 -24.62 39.48
N ALA A 201 -19.03 -24.33 38.50
CA ALA A 201 -20.41 -23.89 38.58
C ALA A 201 -21.36 -24.83 39.35
N ASP A 202 -22.38 -24.23 39.97
CA ASP A 202 -23.81 -24.53 39.77
C ASP A 202 -24.67 -23.40 40.36
N PRO A 203 -25.85 -23.14 39.78
CA PRO A 203 -27.05 -23.43 40.57
C PRO A 203 -28.11 -24.21 39.79
N MET A 204 -28.66 -25.22 40.45
CA MET A 204 -29.74 -26.08 40.00
C MET A 204 -31.14 -25.45 40.19
N HIS A 205 -31.98 -25.66 39.15
CA HIS A 205 -33.43 -25.91 39.12
C HIS A 205 -34.44 -25.01 39.87
N HIS A 206 -35.48 -24.53 39.15
CA HIS A 206 -36.81 -25.19 39.09
C HIS A 206 -37.83 -24.48 38.14
N HIS A 207 -38.40 -25.24 37.18
CA HIS A 207 -39.76 -25.17 36.54
C HIS A 207 -40.29 -23.86 35.88
N SER A 208 -41.09 -23.85 34.81
CA SER A 208 -41.64 -24.85 33.87
C SER A 208 -42.45 -24.12 32.78
N LEU A 209 -42.72 -24.84 31.69
CA LEU A 209 -43.80 -24.68 30.69
C LEU A 209 -43.60 -23.79 29.43
N GLN A 210 -43.53 -24.55 28.33
CA GLN A 210 -44.31 -24.44 27.10
C GLN A 210 -43.80 -23.62 25.90
N ASP A 211 -43.83 -24.36 24.77
CA ASP A 211 -43.96 -23.96 23.38
C ASP A 211 -42.71 -23.88 22.48
N SER A 212 -42.40 -25.04 21.89
CA SER A 212 -42.57 -25.34 20.44
C SER A 212 -42.09 -24.23 19.48
N ILE A 213 -41.15 -24.41 18.55
CA ILE A 213 -41.08 -25.44 17.51
C ILE A 213 -39.64 -25.55 16.95
N LEU A 214 -39.24 -26.79 16.70
CA LEU A 214 -38.03 -27.23 16.00
C LEU A 214 -38.09 -26.95 14.48
N ASN A 215 -37.04 -26.27 13.97
CA ASN A 215 -36.17 -26.72 12.87
C ASN A 215 -36.79 -26.97 11.43
N PRO A 216 -36.00 -27.32 10.39
CA PRO A 216 -35.89 -26.59 9.11
C PRO A 216 -36.41 -27.39 7.87
N MET A 217 -36.48 -26.77 6.67
CA MET A 217 -36.10 -27.34 5.35
C MET A 217 -36.70 -26.61 4.12
N SER A 218 -35.84 -26.48 3.09
CA SER A 218 -36.01 -26.78 1.66
C SER A 218 -37.28 -26.45 0.84
N SER A 219 -37.03 -25.79 -0.31
CA SER A 219 -37.51 -26.09 -1.69
C SER A 219 -38.98 -25.90 -2.13
N ASN A 220 -39.10 -25.67 -3.45
CA ASN A 220 -40.26 -25.60 -4.38
C ASN A 220 -40.69 -24.15 -4.71
N LEU A 221 -40.59 -23.61 -5.94
CA LEU A 221 -40.89 -24.06 -7.32
C LEU A 221 -42.35 -24.47 -7.53
N VAL A 222 -43.14 -23.54 -8.11
CA VAL A 222 -44.26 -23.67 -9.08
C VAL A 222 -44.67 -22.22 -9.44
N ASP A 223 -44.47 -21.72 -10.66
CA ASP A 223 -45.34 -21.78 -11.85
C ASP A 223 -46.85 -21.71 -11.56
N LEU A 224 -47.48 -20.59 -11.94
CA LEU A 224 -48.88 -20.52 -12.43
C LEU A 224 -49.07 -19.18 -13.16
N GLY A 225 -49.40 -19.28 -14.45
CA GLY A 225 -49.76 -18.15 -15.30
C GLY A 225 -51.19 -17.65 -15.09
N SER A 226 -51.39 -16.42 -15.56
CA SER A 226 -52.54 -15.94 -16.33
C SER A 226 -52.10 -14.75 -17.16
#